data_AF-A0A2E0I477-F1
#
_entry.id   AF-A0A2E0I477-F1
#
_cell.length_a   1.000
_cell.length_b   1.000
_cell.length_c   1.000
_cell.angle_alpha   90.00
_cell.angle_beta   90.00
_cell.angle_gamma   90.00
#
_symmetry.space_group_name_H-M   'P 1'
#
loop_
_entity.id
_entity.type
_entity.pdbx_description
1 polymer ?
#
loop_
_entity_poly.entity_id
_entity_poly.type
_entity_poly.pdbx_seq_one_letter_code
_entity_poly.pdbx_strand_id
1 'polypeptide(L)'
;MFVRSMSLDKKNIRTLTLEELMDFFKENDMPTFRAKQVYEWLWKKSVSSFEEMRNVSKETIQLLDEHFVILHAKITESQKSADRTIKSAFGLYDNNNVEGVLIPTKSRMTACISSQVGCSLTCKFCATGKLDRLRNLHADEIYDQIFMLNEQALSNYNQKLSNIVYMGMGEPLLNYRNVLESIDKITSTDGLGMSPKRITVSTAGIAKLIKKLGDDEVKFNLALSLHAANDKKRDYIMPINEQNSLEALKEAVVYFYEKTQTRITYEYIIFKNFNDEISDAQELANFAKITPCKINIIEYNPIDDGVFQQAKREKVDAFVSYLESKNLIVNVRRSRGKDIDAACGQLANKLVKS
;
A
#
# COMPACT_ATOMS: atom_id res chain seq x y z
N MET A 1 31.82 -17.82 2.38
CA MET A 1 30.92 -17.32 3.43
C MET A 1 29.73 -18.26 3.45
N PHE A 2 29.59 -19.07 4.50
CA PHE A 2 28.54 -20.09 4.57
C PHE A 2 27.18 -19.40 4.61
N VAL A 3 26.40 -19.52 3.53
CA VAL A 3 24.97 -19.23 3.56
C VAL A 3 24.35 -20.34 4.40
N ARG A 4 24.07 -20.07 5.68
CA ARG A 4 23.23 -20.94 6.50
C ARG A 4 21.92 -21.13 5.72
N SER A 5 21.62 -22.36 5.36
CA SER A 5 20.32 -22.77 4.83
C SER A 5 19.23 -22.21 5.75
N MET A 6 18.37 -21.32 5.24
CA MET A 6 17.18 -20.87 5.97
C MET A 6 16.32 -22.11 6.22
N SER A 7 16.21 -22.52 7.48
CA SER A 7 15.27 -23.57 7.89
C SER A 7 13.87 -22.95 7.87
N LEU A 8 13.08 -23.30 6.85
CA LEU A 8 11.67 -22.93 6.75
C LEU A 8 10.80 -23.60 7.84
N ASP A 9 11.38 -24.49 8.64
CA ASP A 9 10.71 -25.18 9.75
C ASP A 9 10.60 -24.30 11.01
N LYS A 10 11.37 -23.20 11.09
CA LYS A 10 11.34 -22.27 12.23
C LYS A 10 10.25 -21.22 12.07
N LYS A 11 9.59 -20.87 13.17
CA LYS A 11 8.59 -19.81 13.21
C LYS A 11 9.24 -18.45 12.98
N ASN A 12 8.63 -17.60 12.16
CA ASN A 12 9.08 -16.21 12.02
C ASN A 12 8.81 -15.44 13.31
N ILE A 13 9.85 -14.92 13.97
CA ILE A 13 9.73 -14.21 15.26
C ILE A 13 8.82 -12.99 15.18
N ARG A 14 8.72 -12.36 14.01
CA ARG A 14 7.90 -11.16 13.79
C ARG A 14 6.40 -11.43 13.73
N THR A 15 6.00 -12.71 13.83
CA THR A 15 4.61 -13.10 14.06
C THR A 15 4.19 -13.00 15.52
N LEU A 16 5.15 -12.89 16.45
CA LEU A 16 4.88 -12.80 17.88
C LEU A 16 4.53 -11.37 18.31
N THR A 17 3.55 -11.26 19.19
CA THR A 17 3.32 -10.07 20.01
C THR A 17 4.45 -9.92 21.04
N LEU A 18 4.55 -8.73 21.64
CA LEU A 18 5.51 -8.51 22.72
C LEU A 18 5.23 -9.43 23.93
N GLU A 19 3.96 -9.67 24.23
CA GLU A 19 3.53 -10.55 25.32
C GLU A 19 3.93 -12.01 25.06
N GLU A 20 3.65 -12.54 23.87
CA GLU A 20 4.09 -13.90 23.50
C GLU A 20 5.62 -14.04 23.53
N LEU A 21 6.37 -12.99 23.17
CA LEU A 21 7.83 -13.00 23.28
C LEU A 21 8.27 -12.97 24.75
N MET A 22 7.58 -12.24 25.63
CA MET A 22 7.84 -12.25 27.07
C MET A 22 7.59 -13.63 27.68
N ASP A 23 6.51 -14.30 27.27
CA ASP A 23 6.19 -15.66 27.71
C ASP A 23 7.25 -16.65 27.22
N PHE A 24 7.69 -16.56 25.96
CA PHE A 24 8.79 -17.38 25.43
C PHE A 24 10.07 -17.25 26.27
N PHE A 25 10.46 -16.03 26.64
CA PHE A 25 11.63 -15.82 27.49
C PHE A 25 11.43 -16.41 28.89
N LYS A 26 10.23 -16.28 29.46
CA LYS A 26 9.90 -16.85 30.78
C LYS A 26 9.95 -18.39 30.77
N GLU A 27 9.42 -19.02 29.73
CA GLU A 27 9.41 -20.48 29.57
C GLU A 27 10.81 -21.09 29.38
N ASN A 28 11.77 -20.28 28.92
CA ASN A 28 13.17 -20.67 28.73
C ASN A 28 14.10 -20.11 29.82
N ASP A 29 13.57 -19.85 31.03
CA ASP A 29 14.31 -19.37 32.20
C ASP A 29 15.15 -18.10 31.96
N MET A 30 14.72 -17.25 31.03
CA MET A 30 15.38 -15.98 30.71
C MET A 30 14.64 -14.76 31.25
N PRO A 31 15.35 -13.66 31.61
CA PRO A 31 14.70 -12.44 32.07
C PRO A 31 13.76 -11.83 31.03
N THR A 32 12.49 -11.63 31.39
CA THR A 32 11.43 -11.14 30.47
C THR A 32 11.70 -9.75 29.88
N PHE A 33 12.53 -8.92 30.53
CA PHE A 33 12.91 -7.61 29.98
C PHE A 33 13.66 -7.72 28.64
N ARG A 34 14.28 -8.87 28.35
CA ARG A 34 14.93 -9.16 27.07
C ARG A 34 13.96 -9.10 25.89
N ALA A 35 12.69 -9.47 26.11
CA ALA A 35 11.64 -9.39 25.09
C ALA A 35 11.54 -7.99 24.51
N LYS A 36 11.52 -6.96 25.36
CA LYS A 36 11.44 -5.56 24.91
C LYS A 36 12.68 -5.16 24.10
N GLN A 37 13.87 -5.57 24.52
CA GLN A 37 15.10 -5.28 23.78
C GLN A 37 15.06 -5.88 22.38
N VAL A 38 14.71 -7.16 22.28
CA VAL A 38 14.57 -7.88 21.00
C VAL A 38 13.49 -7.26 20.14
N TYR A 39 12.33 -6.93 20.72
CA TYR A 39 11.21 -6.31 20.00
C TYR A 39 11.60 -4.96 19.39
N GLU A 40 12.37 -4.14 20.10
CA GLU A 40 12.89 -2.88 19.56
C GLU A 40 13.84 -3.10 18.37
N TRP A 41 14.67 -4.14 18.38
CA TRP A 41 15.51 -4.48 17.23
C TRP A 41 14.70 -4.96 16.03
N LEU A 42 13.67 -5.77 16.27
CA LEU A 42 12.81 -6.27 15.20
C LEU A 42 12.05 -5.15 14.49
N TRP A 43 11.52 -4.18 15.24
CA TRP A 43 10.60 -3.18 14.68
C TRP A 43 11.25 -1.80 14.52
N LYS A 44 11.87 -1.21 15.55
CA LYS A 44 12.50 0.12 15.42
C LYS A 44 13.76 0.11 14.56
N LYS A 45 14.46 -1.02 14.50
CA LYS A 45 15.72 -1.18 13.76
C LYS A 45 15.59 -2.06 12.52
N SER A 46 14.50 -2.84 12.40
CA SER A 46 14.26 -3.76 11.28
C SER A 46 15.48 -4.60 10.93
N VAL A 47 16.09 -5.23 11.94
CA VAL A 47 17.26 -6.08 11.71
C VAL A 47 16.92 -7.28 10.84
N SER A 48 17.87 -7.68 10.01
CA SER A 48 17.73 -8.83 9.11
C SER A 48 18.21 -10.14 9.73
N SER A 49 18.96 -10.06 10.83
CA SER A 49 19.54 -11.20 11.53
C SER A 49 19.66 -10.94 13.03
N PHE A 50 19.68 -11.99 13.84
CA PHE A 50 19.79 -11.87 15.31
C PHE A 50 21.16 -11.32 15.72
N GLU A 51 22.20 -11.61 14.96
CA GLU A 51 23.58 -11.18 15.21
C GLU A 51 23.77 -9.65 15.15
N GLU A 52 22.85 -8.93 14.51
CA GLU A 52 22.87 -7.46 14.46
C GLU A 52 22.49 -6.81 15.81
N MET A 53 21.89 -7.56 16.74
CA MET A 53 21.39 -7.05 18.02
C MET A 53 22.52 -6.85 19.05
N ARG A 54 23.30 -5.77 18.89
CA ARG A 54 24.56 -5.53 19.63
C ARG A 54 24.46 -5.43 21.16
N ASN A 55 23.27 -5.19 21.72
CA ASN A 55 23.05 -5.08 23.17
C ASN A 55 22.29 -6.28 23.76
N VAL A 56 22.16 -7.36 22.99
CA VAL A 56 21.57 -8.64 23.41
C VAL A 56 22.68 -9.66 23.65
N SER A 57 22.60 -10.47 24.70
CA SER A 57 23.65 -11.44 25.05
C SER A 57 23.75 -12.55 24.00
N LYS A 58 24.94 -13.13 23.82
CA LYS A 58 25.16 -14.26 22.91
C LYS A 58 24.25 -15.45 23.19
N GLU A 59 24.01 -15.72 24.47
CA GLU A 59 23.09 -16.77 24.93
C GLU A 59 21.66 -16.53 24.45
N THR A 60 21.15 -15.30 24.56
CA THR A 60 19.83 -14.95 24.03
C THR A 60 19.79 -15.05 22.50
N ILE A 61 20.84 -14.59 21.80
CA ILE A 61 20.92 -14.72 20.33
C ILE A 61 20.88 -16.18 19.91
N GLN A 62 21.61 -17.05 20.61
CA GLN A 62 21.61 -18.48 20.34
C GLN A 62 20.22 -19.09 20.57
N LEU A 63 19.55 -18.76 21.68
CA LEU A 63 18.19 -19.25 21.96
C LEU A 63 17.21 -18.83 20.85
N LEU A 64 17.27 -17.57 20.41
CA LEU A 64 16.42 -17.06 19.33
C LEU A 64 16.74 -17.74 17.99
N ASP A 65 18.02 -17.91 17.67
CA ASP A 65 18.46 -18.60 16.45
C ASP A 65 18.05 -20.07 16.45
N GLU A 66 17.98 -20.74 17.60
CA GLU A 66 17.52 -22.13 17.74
C GLU A 66 16.01 -22.26 17.44
N HIS A 67 15.18 -21.31 17.89
CA HIS A 67 13.72 -21.42 17.86
C HIS A 67 13.04 -20.66 16.71
N PHE A 68 13.66 -19.61 16.21
CA PHE A 68 13.03 -18.67 15.31
C PHE A 68 13.89 -18.33 14.09
N VAL A 69 13.25 -17.67 13.14
CA VAL A 69 13.88 -17.05 11.98
C VAL A 69 13.37 -15.63 11.80
N ILE A 70 14.14 -14.78 11.11
CA ILE A 70 13.68 -13.49 10.62
C ILE A 70 13.53 -13.60 9.10
N LEU A 71 12.28 -13.59 8.61
CA LEU A 71 11.98 -13.62 7.17
C LEU A 71 11.98 -12.20 6.60
N HIS A 72 13.16 -11.55 6.63
CA HIS A 72 13.33 -10.15 6.23
C HIS A 72 13.31 -9.99 4.71
N ALA A 73 12.48 -9.08 4.19
CA ALA A 73 12.46 -8.76 2.76
C ALA A 73 13.68 -7.91 2.38
N LYS A 74 14.21 -8.09 1.16
CA LYS A 74 15.44 -7.42 0.71
C LYS A 74 15.19 -6.62 -0.56
N ILE A 75 15.78 -5.43 -0.68
CA ILE A 75 15.82 -4.75 -1.97
C ILE A 75 16.73 -5.55 -2.91
N THR A 76 16.16 -6.09 -3.98
CA THR A 76 16.88 -6.85 -5.02
C THR A 76 17.35 -5.94 -6.15
N GLU A 77 16.56 -4.92 -6.49
CA GLU A 77 16.88 -3.92 -7.49
C GLU A 77 16.26 -2.57 -7.14
N SER A 78 16.87 -1.47 -7.60
CA SER A 78 16.26 -0.14 -7.56
C SER A 78 16.58 0.67 -8.81
N GLN A 79 15.59 1.45 -9.26
CA GLN A 79 15.72 2.38 -10.38
C GLN A 79 15.31 3.78 -9.93
N LYS A 80 16.04 4.79 -10.40
CA LYS A 80 15.79 6.21 -10.06
C LYS A 80 15.43 6.99 -11.31
N SER A 81 14.24 7.58 -11.29
CA SER A 81 13.69 8.43 -12.34
C SER A 81 14.39 9.78 -12.40
N ALA A 82 14.35 10.41 -13.58
CA ALA A 82 14.72 11.81 -13.77
C ALA A 82 13.91 12.77 -12.85
N ASP A 83 12.68 12.39 -12.47
CA ASP A 83 11.83 13.17 -11.57
C ASP A 83 12.10 12.92 -10.07
N ARG A 84 13.18 12.18 -9.77
CA ARG A 84 13.63 11.73 -8.44
C ARG A 84 12.81 10.60 -7.82
N THR A 85 11.78 10.08 -8.46
CA THR A 85 11.07 8.88 -7.99
C THR A 85 12.03 7.69 -7.95
N ILE A 86 11.98 6.86 -6.91
CA ILE A 86 12.75 5.61 -6.83
C ILE A 86 11.77 4.45 -6.82
N LYS A 87 11.92 3.51 -7.75
CA LYS A 87 11.22 2.21 -7.72
C LYS A 87 12.17 1.16 -7.20
N SER A 88 11.70 0.34 -6.27
CA SER A 88 12.47 -0.73 -5.65
C SER A 88 11.72 -2.06 -5.78
N ALA A 89 12.41 -3.11 -6.19
CA ALA A 89 11.93 -4.48 -6.10
C ALA A 89 12.35 -5.07 -4.75
N PHE A 90 11.42 -5.73 -4.08
CA PHE A 90 11.61 -6.39 -2.79
C PHE A 90 11.49 -7.90 -2.96
N GLY A 91 12.61 -8.60 -2.79
CA GLY A 91 12.67 -10.05 -2.74
C GLY A 91 12.18 -10.56 -1.40
N LEU A 92 11.21 -11.47 -1.44
CA LEU A 92 10.59 -12.10 -0.28
C LEU A 92 11.25 -13.46 0.00
N TYR A 93 10.97 -14.03 1.18
CA TYR A 93 11.59 -15.27 1.63
C TYR A 93 11.29 -16.49 0.74
N ASP A 94 10.19 -16.43 -0.02
CA ASP A 94 9.70 -17.49 -0.90
C ASP A 94 10.05 -17.25 -2.38
N ASN A 95 11.08 -16.42 -2.63
CA ASN A 95 11.58 -16.04 -3.97
C ASN A 95 10.59 -15.25 -4.83
N ASN A 96 9.44 -14.87 -4.28
CA ASN A 96 8.55 -13.90 -4.91
C ASN A 96 9.12 -12.49 -4.80
N ASN A 97 8.66 -11.60 -5.68
CA ASN A 97 9.01 -10.19 -5.66
C ASN A 97 7.76 -9.31 -5.66
N VAL A 98 7.85 -8.20 -4.97
CA VAL A 98 6.88 -7.09 -5.07
C VAL A 98 7.62 -5.78 -5.28
N GLU A 99 6.96 -4.81 -5.88
CA GLU A 99 7.54 -3.49 -6.12
C GLU A 99 6.96 -2.45 -5.15
N GLY A 100 7.76 -1.45 -4.80
CA GLY A 100 7.28 -0.24 -4.14
C GLY A 100 8.02 0.99 -4.64
N VAL A 101 7.44 2.15 -4.37
CA VAL A 101 7.87 3.41 -5.00
C VAL A 101 8.02 4.50 -3.95
N LEU A 102 9.19 5.13 -3.90
CA LEU A 102 9.44 6.35 -3.14
C LEU A 102 9.21 7.57 -4.03
N ILE A 103 8.26 8.42 -3.65
CA ILE A 103 7.81 9.57 -4.43
C ILE A 103 8.16 10.86 -3.67
N PRO A 104 9.30 11.51 -3.99
CA PRO A 104 9.65 12.80 -3.40
C PRO A 104 8.85 13.94 -4.06
N THR A 105 8.37 14.87 -3.24
CA THR A 105 7.82 16.15 -3.68
C THR A 105 8.52 17.28 -2.93
N LYS A 106 8.18 18.54 -3.23
CA LYS A 106 8.78 19.69 -2.53
C LYS A 106 8.53 19.68 -1.01
N SER A 107 7.39 19.15 -0.57
CA SER A 107 6.94 19.23 0.84
C SER A 107 6.63 17.88 1.48
N ARG A 108 6.63 16.78 0.71
CA ARG A 108 6.25 15.44 1.17
C ARG A 108 7.15 14.37 0.59
N MET A 109 7.35 13.32 1.35
CA MET A 109 8.01 12.09 0.96
C MET A 109 7.01 10.93 1.14
N THR A 110 6.58 10.34 0.04
CA THR A 110 5.52 9.31 0.06
C THR A 110 6.10 7.95 -0.33
N ALA A 111 5.84 6.93 0.50
CA ALA A 111 6.05 5.54 0.13
C ALA A 111 4.76 4.96 -0.45
N CYS A 112 4.82 4.40 -1.66
CA CYS A 112 3.78 3.59 -2.27
C CYS A 112 4.18 2.12 -2.14
N ILE A 113 3.36 1.32 -1.46
CA ILE A 113 3.72 -0.04 -1.06
C ILE A 113 2.69 -1.06 -1.53
N SER A 114 3.18 -2.29 -1.68
CA SER A 114 2.41 -3.46 -2.08
C SER A 114 1.81 -4.18 -0.88
N SER A 115 0.67 -4.83 -1.11
CA SER A 115 -0.08 -5.61 -0.11
C SER A 115 -0.24 -7.09 -0.49
N GLN A 116 -0.03 -7.44 -1.75
CA GLN A 116 -0.09 -8.82 -2.25
C GLN A 116 1.01 -9.05 -3.29
N VAL A 117 1.34 -10.32 -3.52
CA VAL A 117 2.14 -10.76 -4.67
C VAL A 117 1.17 -10.99 -5.84
N GLY A 118 1.19 -10.08 -6.81
CA GLY A 118 0.16 -9.98 -7.85
C GLY A 118 -1.15 -9.37 -7.34
N CYS A 119 -2.24 -9.52 -8.08
CA CYS A 119 -3.57 -9.05 -7.66
C CYS A 119 -4.65 -9.93 -8.26
N SER A 120 -5.66 -10.32 -7.48
CA SER A 120 -6.78 -11.12 -8.00
C SER A 120 -7.81 -10.29 -8.76
N LEU A 121 -7.66 -8.96 -8.75
CA LEU A 121 -8.56 -8.08 -9.47
C LEU A 121 -8.03 -7.84 -10.88
N THR A 122 -8.88 -8.05 -11.86
CA THR A 122 -8.55 -7.97 -13.29
C THR A 122 -8.85 -6.58 -13.87
N CYS A 123 -8.45 -5.52 -13.16
CA CYS A 123 -8.64 -4.14 -13.62
C CYS A 123 -7.87 -3.92 -14.94
N LYS A 124 -8.58 -3.60 -16.03
CA LYS A 124 -7.99 -3.62 -17.39
C LYS A 124 -6.89 -2.58 -17.61
N PHE A 125 -6.84 -1.54 -16.79
CA PHE A 125 -5.87 -0.44 -16.85
C PHE A 125 -4.68 -0.63 -15.87
N CYS A 126 -4.59 -1.76 -15.16
CA CYS A 126 -3.55 -2.03 -14.17
C CYS A 126 -2.64 -3.19 -14.60
N ALA A 127 -1.32 -2.98 -14.64
CA ALA A 127 -0.34 -3.98 -15.01
C ALA A 127 -0.34 -5.13 -13.99
N THR A 128 -0.44 -4.84 -12.69
CA THR A 128 -0.59 -5.85 -11.64
C THR A 128 -1.85 -6.70 -11.84
N GLY A 129 -2.93 -6.13 -12.40
CA GLY A 129 -4.16 -6.87 -12.69
C GLY A 129 -4.04 -7.88 -13.83
N LYS A 130 -2.91 -7.87 -14.56
CA LYS A 130 -2.54 -8.88 -15.56
C LYS A 130 -1.65 -9.99 -14.99
N LEU A 131 -1.20 -9.85 -13.74
CA LEU A 131 -0.41 -10.86 -13.04
C LEU A 131 -1.32 -11.75 -12.20
N ASP A 132 -1.02 -13.04 -12.15
CA ASP A 132 -1.71 -13.95 -11.25
C ASP A 132 -1.46 -13.57 -9.79
N ARG A 133 -2.50 -13.68 -8.97
CA ARG A 133 -2.36 -13.54 -7.52
C ARG A 133 -1.78 -14.81 -6.94
N LEU A 134 -0.57 -14.72 -6.39
CA LEU A 134 0.09 -15.84 -5.72
C LEU A 134 -0.33 -15.93 -4.26
N ARG A 135 -0.10 -14.87 -3.48
CA ARG A 135 -0.47 -14.82 -2.05
C ARG A 135 -0.58 -13.40 -1.51
N ASN A 136 -1.12 -13.32 -0.30
CA ASN A 136 -1.07 -12.12 0.53
C ASN A 136 0.34 -11.93 1.11
N LEU A 137 0.75 -10.68 1.27
CA LEU A 137 1.94 -10.35 2.07
C LEU A 137 1.61 -10.45 3.56
N HIS A 138 2.56 -10.91 4.35
CA HIS A 138 2.50 -10.82 5.80
C HIS A 138 2.74 -9.37 6.27
N ALA A 139 2.25 -9.05 7.47
CA ALA A 139 2.37 -7.71 8.03
C ALA A 139 3.83 -7.23 8.11
N ASP A 140 4.77 -8.14 8.37
CA ASP A 140 6.19 -7.86 8.46
C ASP A 140 6.83 -7.61 7.08
N GLU A 141 6.39 -8.30 6.03
CA GLU A 141 6.82 -8.01 4.64
C GLU A 141 6.30 -6.64 4.16
N ILE A 142 5.11 -6.23 4.58
CA ILE A 142 4.58 -4.88 4.32
C ILE A 142 5.39 -3.83 5.08
N TYR A 143 5.68 -4.09 6.35
CA TYR A 143 6.48 -3.20 7.19
C TYR A 143 7.89 -3.00 6.63
N ASP A 144 8.54 -4.07 6.17
CA ASP A 144 9.89 -4.05 5.60
C ASP A 144 9.99 -3.12 4.39
N GLN A 145 9.00 -3.12 3.48
CA GLN A 145 8.95 -2.19 2.36
C GLN A 145 9.01 -0.73 2.85
N ILE A 146 8.24 -0.40 3.89
CA ILE A 146 8.17 0.97 4.41
C ILE A 146 9.47 1.37 5.10
N PHE A 147 10.03 0.48 5.92
CA PHE A 147 11.29 0.74 6.60
C PHE A 147 12.41 0.97 5.58
N MET A 148 12.55 0.10 4.59
CA MET A 148 13.55 0.22 3.53
C MET A 148 13.35 1.49 2.69
N LEU A 149 12.11 1.85 2.35
CA LEU A 149 11.83 3.11 1.64
C LEU A 149 12.13 4.35 2.49
N ASN A 150 11.96 4.28 3.82
CA ASN A 150 12.35 5.34 4.73
C ASN A 150 13.88 5.51 4.79
N GLU A 151 14.63 4.40 4.83
CA GLU A 151 16.10 4.44 4.76
C GLU A 151 16.58 4.96 3.40
N GLN A 152 15.93 4.57 2.30
CA GLN A 152 16.20 5.15 0.97
C GLN A 152 15.91 6.66 0.94
N ALA A 153 14.83 7.11 1.59
CA ALA A 153 14.50 8.54 1.67
C ALA A 153 15.52 9.35 2.46
N LEU A 154 15.96 8.82 3.60
CA LEU A 154 17.00 9.44 4.44
C LEU A 154 18.33 9.51 3.68
N SER A 155 18.78 8.41 3.09
CA SER A 155 20.06 8.34 2.38
C SER A 155 20.09 9.15 1.08
N ASN A 156 19.01 9.17 0.30
CA ASN A 156 18.98 9.87 -0.99
C ASN A 156 18.59 11.35 -0.88
N TYR A 157 17.80 11.71 0.13
CA TYR A 157 17.15 13.02 0.20
C TYR A 157 17.26 13.71 1.57
N ASN A 158 17.87 13.07 2.56
CA ASN A 158 17.94 13.56 3.93
C ASN A 158 16.55 13.94 4.51
N GLN A 159 15.53 13.15 4.16
CA GLN A 159 14.15 13.37 4.56
C GLN A 159 13.51 12.03 4.95
N LYS A 160 12.77 12.02 6.06
CA LYS A 160 11.95 10.86 6.48
C LYS A 160 10.67 10.78 5.67
N LEU A 161 10.04 9.60 5.65
CA LEU A 161 8.69 9.45 5.10
C LEU A 161 7.71 10.36 5.83
N SER A 162 6.91 11.09 5.07
CA SER A 162 5.81 11.90 5.59
C SER A 162 4.45 11.26 5.32
N ASN A 163 4.38 10.31 4.38
CA ASN A 163 3.15 9.69 3.90
C ASN A 163 3.39 8.26 3.45
N ILE A 164 2.38 7.40 3.61
CA ILE A 164 2.36 6.02 3.11
C ILE A 164 1.04 5.81 2.37
N VAL A 165 1.09 5.19 1.19
CA VAL A 165 -0.09 4.82 0.42
C VAL A 165 -0.04 3.34 0.06
N TYR A 166 -1.11 2.61 0.38
CA TYR A 166 -1.30 1.22 -0.04
C TYR A 166 -1.93 1.24 -1.45
N MET A 167 -1.10 1.59 -2.44
CA MET A 167 -1.47 1.77 -3.85
C MET A 167 -0.47 1.08 -4.79
N GLY A 168 0.37 0.18 -4.25
CA GLY A 168 1.28 -0.65 -5.03
C GLY A 168 0.56 -1.87 -5.62
N MET A 169 1.16 -3.04 -5.48
CA MET A 169 0.58 -4.30 -5.96
C MET A 169 -0.45 -4.86 -4.97
N GLY A 170 -1.56 -5.38 -5.50
CA GLY A 170 -2.62 -6.05 -4.72
C GLY A 170 -3.80 -5.15 -4.33
N GLU A 171 -4.87 -5.81 -3.86
CA GLU A 171 -6.04 -5.18 -3.23
C GLU A 171 -5.90 -5.27 -1.70
N PRO A 172 -5.63 -4.15 -1.01
CA PRO A 172 -5.37 -4.14 0.43
C PRO A 172 -6.49 -4.77 1.26
N LEU A 173 -7.76 -4.59 0.88
CA LEU A 173 -8.85 -5.16 1.68
C LEU A 173 -8.94 -6.68 1.56
N LEU A 174 -8.48 -7.28 0.45
CA LEU A 174 -8.34 -8.75 0.37
C LEU A 174 -7.15 -9.29 1.17
N ASN A 175 -6.32 -8.39 1.74
CA ASN A 175 -5.31 -8.70 2.73
C ASN A 175 -5.56 -7.99 4.08
N TYR A 176 -6.84 -7.89 4.46
CA TYR A 176 -7.33 -7.09 5.58
C TYR A 176 -6.50 -7.20 6.87
N ARG A 177 -6.28 -8.44 7.35
CA ARG A 177 -5.60 -8.70 8.61
C ARG A 177 -4.16 -8.18 8.59
N ASN A 178 -3.37 -8.58 7.60
CA ASN A 178 -1.97 -8.18 7.53
C ASN A 178 -1.81 -6.67 7.28
N VAL A 179 -2.74 -6.03 6.55
CA VAL A 179 -2.75 -4.58 6.35
C VAL A 179 -3.04 -3.84 7.65
N LEU A 180 -4.00 -4.28 8.47
CA LEU A 180 -4.26 -3.66 9.76
C LEU A 180 -3.10 -3.87 10.73
N GLU A 181 -2.55 -5.09 10.80
CA GLU A 181 -1.40 -5.41 11.63
C GLU A 181 -0.17 -4.59 11.22
N SER A 182 0.10 -4.40 9.92
CA SER A 182 1.21 -3.56 9.46
C SER A 182 0.99 -2.10 9.86
N ILE A 183 -0.24 -1.57 9.72
CA ILE A 183 -0.58 -0.20 10.15
C ILE A 183 -0.42 -0.01 11.66
N ASP A 184 -0.82 -0.99 12.47
CA ASP A 184 -0.57 -0.97 13.91
C ASP A 184 0.93 -0.85 14.21
N LYS A 185 1.78 -1.69 13.58
CA LYS A 185 3.24 -1.61 13.75
C LYS A 185 3.84 -0.30 13.27
N ILE A 186 3.38 0.24 12.14
CA ILE A 186 3.86 1.53 11.61
C ILE A 186 3.53 2.69 12.58
N THR A 187 2.34 2.66 13.17
CA THR A 187 1.82 3.76 13.98
C THR A 187 2.20 3.66 15.45
N SER A 188 2.55 2.47 15.92
CA SER A 188 3.05 2.20 17.27
C SER A 188 4.35 2.96 17.57
N THR A 189 4.50 3.36 18.84
CA THR A 189 5.75 3.90 19.39
C THR A 189 6.90 2.90 19.37
N ASP A 190 6.59 1.61 19.26
CA ASP A 190 7.58 0.55 19.11
C ASP A 190 7.97 0.26 17.66
N GLY A 191 7.31 0.91 16.70
CA GLY A 191 7.70 0.91 15.29
C GLY A 191 8.14 2.31 14.82
N LEU A 192 7.47 2.85 13.80
CA LEU A 192 7.86 4.13 13.19
C LEU A 192 7.23 5.36 13.87
N GLY A 193 6.26 5.18 14.77
CA GLY A 193 5.55 6.26 15.45
C GLY A 193 4.82 7.22 14.50
N MET A 194 4.45 6.76 13.30
CA MET A 194 3.81 7.61 12.29
C MET A 194 2.34 7.86 12.66
N SER A 195 1.85 9.08 12.47
CA SER A 195 0.42 9.35 12.63
C SER A 195 -0.40 8.55 11.60
N PRO A 196 -1.46 7.84 12.01
CA PRO A 196 -2.36 7.13 11.09
C PRO A 196 -2.94 8.03 9.99
N LYS A 197 -3.11 9.33 10.28
CA LYS A 197 -3.61 10.32 9.30
C LYS A 197 -2.64 10.61 8.15
N ARG A 198 -1.40 10.10 8.21
CA ARG A 198 -0.43 10.14 7.10
C ARG A 198 -0.50 8.91 6.19
N ILE A 199 -1.31 7.92 6.56
CA ILE A 199 -1.50 6.66 5.84
C ILE A 199 -2.80 6.74 5.05
N THR A 200 -2.76 6.30 3.80
CA THR A 200 -3.97 6.13 2.96
C THR A 200 -4.03 4.70 2.46
N VAL A 201 -5.13 4.01 2.76
CA VAL A 201 -5.43 2.69 2.19
C VAL A 201 -6.36 2.88 1.01
N SER A 202 -5.98 2.37 -0.16
CA SER A 202 -6.84 2.37 -1.34
C SER A 202 -7.54 1.02 -1.49
N THR A 203 -8.75 1.03 -2.04
CA THR A 203 -9.49 -0.19 -2.39
C THR A 203 -10.19 -0.03 -3.73
N ALA A 204 -10.31 -1.12 -4.47
CA ALA A 204 -11.15 -1.25 -5.66
C ALA A 204 -12.65 -1.34 -5.34
N GLY A 205 -13.04 -1.27 -4.07
CA GLY A 205 -14.44 -1.18 -3.67
C GLY A 205 -15.05 -2.52 -3.30
N ILE A 206 -14.60 -3.11 -2.20
CA ILE A 206 -15.24 -4.29 -1.61
C ILE A 206 -16.18 -3.80 -0.50
N ALA A 207 -17.47 -3.63 -0.83
CA ALA A 207 -18.43 -2.92 0.01
C ALA A 207 -18.51 -3.49 1.44
N LYS A 208 -18.52 -4.81 1.58
CA LYS A 208 -18.53 -5.50 2.88
C LYS A 208 -17.31 -5.14 3.74
N LEU A 209 -16.13 -5.03 3.13
CA LEU A 209 -14.89 -4.73 3.85
C LEU A 209 -14.75 -3.24 4.15
N ILE A 210 -15.33 -2.36 3.33
CA ILE A 210 -15.46 -0.93 3.66
C ILE A 210 -16.34 -0.75 4.90
N LYS A 211 -17.48 -1.47 4.99
CA LYS A 211 -18.32 -1.47 6.21
C LYS A 211 -17.51 -1.96 7.43
N LYS A 212 -16.75 -3.05 7.26
CA LYS A 212 -15.85 -3.57 8.31
C LYS A 212 -14.78 -2.57 8.77
N LEU A 213 -14.20 -1.77 7.86
CA LEU A 213 -13.29 -0.68 8.25
C LEU A 213 -13.98 0.35 9.15
N GLY A 214 -15.28 0.59 8.92
CA GLY A 214 -16.11 1.43 9.78
C GLY A 214 -16.32 0.81 11.16
N ASP A 215 -16.61 -0.49 11.22
CA ASP A 215 -16.76 -1.25 12.47
C ASP A 215 -15.49 -1.28 13.31
N ASP A 216 -14.34 -1.42 12.65
CA ASP A 216 -13.03 -1.43 13.30
C ASP A 216 -12.51 0.00 13.63
N GLU A 217 -13.33 1.04 13.39
CA GLU A 217 -13.06 2.46 13.69
C GLU A 217 -11.67 2.93 13.25
N VAL A 218 -11.27 2.54 12.04
CA VAL A 218 -9.91 2.79 11.56
C VAL A 218 -9.57 4.28 11.51
N LYS A 219 -8.32 4.60 11.84
CA LYS A 219 -7.86 5.99 11.97
C LYS A 219 -7.16 6.54 10.73
N PHE A 220 -6.78 5.68 9.78
CA PHE A 220 -6.14 6.06 8.52
C PHE A 220 -7.14 6.63 7.49
N ASN A 221 -6.64 7.23 6.41
CA ASN A 221 -7.50 7.73 5.34
C ASN A 221 -7.90 6.61 4.38
N LEU A 222 -9.14 6.64 3.89
CA LEU A 222 -9.63 5.70 2.88
C LEU A 222 -9.69 6.38 1.50
N ALA A 223 -9.17 5.68 0.48
CA ALA A 223 -9.34 6.03 -0.92
C ALA A 223 -10.10 4.94 -1.68
N LEU A 224 -11.09 5.32 -2.47
CA LEU A 224 -11.85 4.41 -3.33
C LEU A 224 -11.41 4.60 -4.78
N SER A 225 -10.88 3.55 -5.38
CA SER A 225 -10.61 3.46 -6.82
C SER A 225 -11.94 3.31 -7.56
N LEU A 226 -12.54 4.45 -7.91
CA LEU A 226 -13.87 4.53 -8.49
C LEU A 226 -13.81 4.40 -10.01
N HIS A 227 -13.04 5.31 -10.65
CA HIS A 227 -12.73 5.38 -12.08
C HIS A 227 -13.90 5.46 -13.08
N ALA A 228 -15.13 5.16 -12.69
CA ALA A 228 -16.34 5.45 -13.42
C ALA A 228 -17.51 5.55 -12.43
N ALA A 229 -18.44 6.47 -12.66
CA ALA A 229 -19.58 6.72 -11.79
C ALA A 229 -20.92 6.23 -12.37
N ASN A 230 -20.84 5.31 -13.34
CA ASN A 230 -21.95 4.48 -13.83
C ASN A 230 -21.50 3.02 -13.95
N ASP A 231 -22.38 2.07 -13.68
CA ASP A 231 -22.04 0.65 -13.62
C ASP A 231 -21.54 0.14 -14.97
N LYS A 232 -22.16 0.52 -16.10
CA LYS A 232 -21.75 0.07 -17.44
C LYS A 232 -20.27 0.33 -17.74
N LYS A 233 -19.78 1.55 -17.48
CA LYS A 233 -18.37 1.88 -17.68
C LYS A 233 -17.51 1.22 -16.61
N ARG A 234 -17.97 1.15 -15.36
CA ARG A 234 -17.21 0.57 -14.26
C ARG A 234 -17.00 -0.93 -14.42
N ASP A 235 -18.04 -1.69 -14.75
CA ASP A 235 -17.98 -3.12 -15.09
C ASP A 235 -16.94 -3.39 -16.17
N TYR A 236 -16.92 -2.54 -17.21
CA TYR A 236 -15.97 -2.71 -18.31
C TYR A 236 -14.51 -2.61 -17.87
N ILE A 237 -14.16 -1.68 -16.97
CA ILE A 237 -12.77 -1.43 -16.56
C ILE A 237 -12.37 -2.18 -15.27
N MET A 238 -13.34 -2.47 -14.41
CA MET A 238 -13.19 -3.06 -13.08
C MET A 238 -14.29 -4.12 -12.84
N PRO A 239 -14.10 -5.36 -13.30
CA PRO A 239 -15.12 -6.42 -13.22
C PRO A 239 -15.65 -6.72 -11.81
N ILE A 240 -14.90 -6.35 -10.76
CA ILE A 240 -15.35 -6.43 -9.35
C ILE A 240 -16.66 -5.67 -9.10
N ASN A 241 -17.02 -4.71 -9.94
CA ASN A 241 -18.27 -3.95 -9.86
C ASN A 241 -19.51 -4.83 -10.04
N GLU A 242 -19.43 -5.91 -10.82
CA GLU A 242 -20.55 -6.84 -11.02
C GLU A 242 -20.99 -7.49 -9.70
N GLN A 243 -20.07 -7.62 -8.75
CA GLN A 243 -20.33 -8.13 -7.39
C GLN A 243 -20.46 -7.02 -6.34
N ASN A 244 -20.04 -5.79 -6.67
CA ASN A 244 -20.01 -4.62 -5.78
C ASN A 244 -20.47 -3.39 -6.56
N SER A 245 -21.76 -3.31 -6.84
CA SER A 245 -22.36 -2.23 -7.61
C SER A 245 -22.11 -0.86 -6.97
N LEU A 246 -22.28 0.21 -7.76
CA LEU A 246 -22.16 1.57 -7.24
C LEU A 246 -23.13 1.86 -6.09
N GLU A 247 -24.32 1.27 -6.07
CA GLU A 247 -25.26 1.43 -4.96
C GLU A 247 -24.73 0.77 -3.67
N ALA A 248 -24.21 -0.46 -3.76
CA ALA A 248 -23.60 -1.13 -2.61
C ALA A 248 -22.37 -0.36 -2.09
N LEU A 249 -21.59 0.24 -2.99
CA LEU A 249 -20.48 1.12 -2.62
C LEU A 249 -20.95 2.38 -1.93
N LYS A 250 -22.01 3.03 -2.44
CA LYS A 250 -22.60 4.22 -1.84
C LYS A 250 -23.04 3.96 -0.39
N GLU A 251 -23.77 2.88 -0.16
CA GLU A 251 -24.15 2.48 1.21
C GLU A 251 -22.94 2.26 2.12
N ALA A 252 -21.91 1.56 1.62
CA ALA A 252 -20.71 1.27 2.40
C ALA A 252 -19.92 2.53 2.74
N VAL A 253 -19.81 3.48 1.82
CA VAL A 253 -19.13 4.75 2.03
C VAL A 253 -19.88 5.63 3.03
N VAL A 254 -21.21 5.71 2.94
CA VAL A 254 -22.05 6.42 3.92
C VAL A 254 -21.83 5.82 5.31
N TYR A 255 -21.93 4.49 5.45
CA TYR A 255 -21.71 3.80 6.72
C TYR A 255 -20.32 4.04 7.30
N PHE A 256 -19.28 3.93 6.46
CA PHE A 256 -17.89 4.19 6.87
C PHE A 256 -17.72 5.64 7.38
N TYR A 257 -18.32 6.61 6.70
CA TYR A 257 -18.26 8.01 7.10
C TYR A 257 -18.99 8.25 8.42
N GLU A 258 -20.18 7.68 8.60
CA GLU A 258 -20.96 7.79 9.85
C GLU A 258 -20.15 7.29 11.06
N LYS A 259 -19.46 6.15 10.91
CA LYS A 259 -18.63 5.55 11.96
C LYS A 259 -17.36 6.32 12.27
N THR A 260 -16.64 6.78 11.23
CA THR A 260 -15.25 7.25 11.41
C THR A 260 -15.08 8.77 11.27
N GLN A 261 -16.11 9.45 10.73
CA GLN A 261 -16.07 10.86 10.30
C GLN A 261 -14.88 11.18 9.35
N THR A 262 -14.31 10.16 8.72
CA THR A 262 -13.15 10.30 7.85
C THR A 262 -13.62 10.51 6.41
N ARG A 263 -13.21 11.64 5.81
CA ARG A 263 -13.54 11.96 4.41
C ARG A 263 -12.90 10.92 3.48
N ILE A 264 -13.73 10.31 2.63
CA ILE A 264 -13.22 9.43 1.58
C ILE A 264 -12.57 10.23 0.46
N THR A 265 -11.57 9.65 -0.18
CA THR A 265 -10.98 10.19 -1.40
C THR A 265 -11.34 9.30 -2.59
N TYR A 266 -12.01 9.84 -3.60
CA TYR A 266 -12.30 9.12 -4.83
C TYR A 266 -11.13 9.28 -5.81
N GLU A 267 -10.53 8.17 -6.21
CA GLU A 267 -9.49 8.13 -7.23
C GLU A 267 -10.17 7.85 -8.59
N TYR A 268 -9.89 8.70 -9.58
CA TYR A 268 -10.54 8.65 -10.89
C TYR A 268 -9.51 8.82 -12.00
N ILE A 269 -9.16 7.72 -12.66
CA ILE A 269 -8.28 7.77 -13.83
C ILE A 269 -9.10 8.26 -15.03
N ILE A 270 -8.61 9.28 -15.72
CA ILE A 270 -9.31 9.88 -16.85
C ILE A 270 -8.77 9.36 -18.19
N PHE A 271 -9.60 8.59 -18.88
CA PHE A 271 -9.32 7.90 -20.13
C PHE A 271 -9.96 8.63 -21.31
N LYS A 272 -9.15 8.84 -22.35
CA LYS A 272 -9.56 9.48 -23.59
C LYS A 272 -10.78 8.81 -24.20
N ASN A 273 -11.82 9.59 -24.46
CA ASN A 273 -13.06 9.18 -25.13
C ASN A 273 -13.77 7.99 -24.46
N PHE A 274 -13.56 7.77 -23.16
CA PHE A 274 -14.20 6.70 -22.42
C PHE A 274 -14.95 7.25 -21.21
N ASN A 275 -14.27 7.98 -20.33
CA ASN A 275 -14.84 8.54 -19.10
C ASN A 275 -14.37 10.01 -18.88
N ASP A 276 -14.13 10.73 -19.97
CA ASP A 276 -13.57 12.09 -19.98
C ASP A 276 -14.55 13.17 -20.48
N GLU A 277 -15.85 12.85 -20.56
CA GLU A 277 -16.89 13.78 -20.98
C GLU A 277 -17.52 14.53 -19.79
N ILE A 278 -18.17 15.66 -20.03
CA ILE A 278 -18.84 16.42 -18.97
C ILE A 278 -20.01 15.64 -18.34
N SER A 279 -20.66 14.76 -19.10
CA SER A 279 -21.66 13.84 -18.54
C SER A 279 -21.06 12.89 -17.50
N ASP A 280 -19.84 12.41 -17.71
CA ASP A 280 -19.12 11.60 -16.72
C ASP A 280 -18.79 12.42 -15.45
N ALA A 281 -18.44 13.69 -15.62
CA ALA A 281 -18.21 14.60 -14.50
C ALA A 281 -19.51 14.88 -13.71
N GLN A 282 -20.66 14.94 -14.39
CA GLN A 282 -21.99 15.05 -13.76
C GLN A 282 -22.30 13.83 -12.90
N GLU A 283 -22.12 12.62 -13.44
CA GLU A 283 -22.32 11.36 -12.72
C GLU A 283 -21.41 11.28 -11.49
N LEU A 284 -20.12 11.60 -11.67
CA LEU A 284 -19.15 11.61 -10.57
C LEU A 284 -19.52 12.63 -9.50
N ALA A 285 -19.97 13.83 -9.87
CA ALA A 285 -20.40 14.83 -8.90
C ALA A 285 -21.62 14.36 -8.09
N ASN A 286 -22.56 13.66 -8.73
CA ASN A 286 -23.74 13.13 -8.06
C ASN A 286 -23.36 12.00 -7.09
N PHE A 287 -22.48 11.08 -7.52
CA PHE A 287 -21.97 10.02 -6.66
C PHE A 287 -21.16 10.57 -5.48
N ALA A 288 -20.28 11.53 -5.73
CA ALA A 288 -19.35 12.02 -4.72
C ALA A 288 -20.02 12.81 -3.58
N LYS A 289 -21.17 13.42 -3.83
CA LYS A 289 -21.90 14.27 -2.86
C LYS A 289 -22.59 13.51 -1.73
N ILE A 290 -22.56 12.18 -1.73
CA ILE A 290 -23.18 11.34 -0.68
C ILE A 290 -22.55 11.55 0.70
N THR A 291 -21.28 11.94 0.75
CA THR A 291 -20.53 12.23 1.99
C THR A 291 -19.46 13.29 1.70
N PRO A 292 -18.99 14.04 2.71
CA PRO A 292 -17.81 14.91 2.55
C PRO A 292 -16.60 14.13 2.02
N CYS A 293 -16.09 14.54 0.87
CA CYS A 293 -15.08 13.80 0.14
C CYS A 293 -14.00 14.69 -0.47
N LYS A 294 -13.00 14.05 -1.08
CA LYS A 294 -12.05 14.65 -2.03
C LYS A 294 -12.06 13.81 -3.30
N ILE A 295 -11.75 14.42 -4.43
CA ILE A 295 -11.62 13.74 -5.72
C ILE A 295 -10.19 13.95 -6.21
N ASN A 296 -9.54 12.87 -6.61
CA ASN A 296 -8.25 12.90 -7.29
C ASN A 296 -8.46 12.43 -8.73
N ILE A 297 -8.32 13.37 -9.67
CA ILE A 297 -8.27 13.05 -11.09
C ILE A 297 -6.84 12.63 -11.42
N ILE A 298 -6.66 11.41 -11.90
CA ILE A 298 -5.35 10.80 -12.16
C ILE A 298 -5.13 10.73 -13.66
N GLU A 299 -3.98 11.23 -14.11
CA GLU A 299 -3.52 10.99 -15.47
C GLU A 299 -3.15 9.51 -15.66
N TYR A 300 -3.70 8.90 -16.71
CA TYR A 300 -3.41 7.54 -17.08
C TYR A 300 -1.97 7.36 -17.59
N ASN A 301 -1.36 6.25 -17.19
CA ASN A 301 -0.06 5.80 -17.64
C ASN A 301 -0.27 4.52 -18.45
N PRO A 302 0.07 4.51 -19.75
CA PRO A 302 -0.08 3.33 -20.58
C PRO A 302 0.65 2.13 -19.99
N ILE A 303 -0.02 0.97 -20.01
CA ILE A 303 0.52 -0.34 -19.62
C ILE A 303 0.47 -1.36 -20.76
N ASP A 304 -0.13 -0.99 -21.89
CA ASP A 304 -0.30 -1.81 -23.09
C ASP A 304 -0.35 -0.95 -24.35
N ASP A 305 -0.46 -1.62 -25.49
CA ASP A 305 -0.41 -1.07 -26.84
C ASP A 305 -1.71 -0.33 -27.24
N GLY A 306 -2.33 0.38 -26.29
CA GLY A 306 -3.28 1.46 -26.60
C GLY A 306 -4.76 1.16 -26.37
N VAL A 307 -5.12 0.18 -25.53
CA VAL A 307 -6.52 -0.07 -25.14
C VAL A 307 -7.10 1.17 -24.44
N PHE A 308 -6.31 1.75 -23.55
CA PHE A 308 -6.61 3.02 -22.91
C PHE A 308 -5.56 4.07 -23.27
N GLN A 309 -5.97 5.33 -23.30
CA GLN A 309 -5.09 6.46 -23.58
C GLN A 309 -5.40 7.59 -22.60
N GLN A 310 -4.39 8.40 -22.29
CA GLN A 310 -4.57 9.60 -21.48
C GLN A 310 -5.52 10.58 -22.20
N ALA A 311 -6.51 11.09 -21.46
CA ALA A 311 -7.41 12.13 -21.96
C ALA A 311 -6.65 13.42 -22.34
N LYS A 312 -7.19 14.15 -23.30
CA LYS A 312 -6.64 15.45 -23.72
C LYS A 312 -6.69 16.45 -22.57
N ARG A 313 -5.67 17.29 -22.45
CA ARG A 313 -5.55 18.26 -21.35
C ARG A 313 -6.76 19.16 -21.24
N GLU A 314 -7.30 19.63 -22.36
CA GLU A 314 -8.47 20.51 -22.40
C GLU A 314 -9.71 19.84 -21.81
N LYS A 315 -9.88 18.53 -22.04
CA LYS A 315 -10.96 17.74 -21.44
C LYS A 315 -10.74 17.56 -19.94
N VAL A 316 -9.52 17.26 -19.50
CA VAL A 316 -9.18 17.15 -18.07
C VAL A 316 -9.48 18.47 -17.34
N ASP A 317 -9.03 19.59 -17.90
CA ASP A 317 -9.22 20.92 -17.32
C ASP A 317 -10.73 21.25 -17.24
N ALA A 318 -11.51 20.99 -18.30
CA ALA A 318 -12.96 21.17 -18.30
C ALA A 318 -13.69 20.28 -17.29
N PHE A 319 -13.27 19.01 -17.17
CA PHE A 319 -13.81 18.04 -16.20
C PHE A 319 -13.58 18.50 -14.77
N VAL A 320 -12.36 18.97 -14.46
CA VAL A 320 -11.98 19.51 -13.15
C VAL A 320 -12.77 20.78 -12.84
N SER A 321 -12.81 21.74 -13.76
CA SER A 321 -13.58 22.99 -13.58
C SER A 321 -15.07 22.72 -13.34
N TYR A 322 -15.64 21.73 -14.02
CA TYR A 322 -17.02 21.33 -13.77
C TYR A 322 -17.21 20.81 -12.33
N LEU A 323 -16.37 19.89 -11.86
CA LEU A 323 -16.47 19.36 -10.50
C LEU A 323 -16.27 20.44 -9.42
N GLU A 324 -15.30 21.33 -9.62
CA GLU A 324 -15.06 22.48 -8.73
C GLU A 324 -16.27 23.43 -8.69
N SER A 325 -16.92 23.67 -9.84
CA SER A 325 -18.18 24.45 -9.89
C SER A 325 -19.33 23.85 -9.09
N LYS A 326 -19.22 22.55 -8.72
CA LYS A 326 -20.16 21.85 -7.84
C LYS A 326 -19.73 21.84 -6.37
N ASN A 327 -18.75 22.66 -5.99
CA ASN A 327 -18.15 22.78 -4.66
C ASN A 327 -17.47 21.49 -4.16
N LEU A 328 -16.92 20.70 -5.08
CA LEU A 328 -16.14 19.50 -4.74
C LEU A 328 -14.66 19.84 -4.66
N ILE A 329 -13.95 19.22 -3.71
CA ILE A 329 -12.49 19.37 -3.58
C ILE A 329 -11.83 18.44 -4.59
N VAL A 330 -11.23 19.01 -5.63
CA VAL A 330 -10.59 18.26 -6.71
C VAL A 330 -9.08 18.49 -6.70
N ASN A 331 -8.30 17.44 -6.89
CA ASN A 331 -6.86 17.55 -7.13
C ASN A 331 -6.52 16.77 -8.41
N VAL A 332 -5.63 17.33 -9.22
CA VAL A 332 -5.08 16.61 -10.38
C VAL A 332 -3.75 15.98 -9.99
N ARG A 333 -3.70 14.65 -10.04
CA ARG A 333 -2.47 13.86 -9.87
C ARG A 333 -1.79 13.67 -11.21
N ARG A 334 -0.78 14.49 -11.45
CA ARG A 334 0.15 14.31 -12.57
C ARG A 334 1.05 13.12 -12.32
N SER A 335 1.40 12.45 -13.40
CA SER A 335 2.18 11.23 -13.30
C SER A 335 3.63 11.45 -12.84
N ARG A 336 4.19 10.44 -12.15
CA ARG A 336 5.53 10.45 -11.56
C ARG A 336 6.22 9.11 -11.84
N GLY A 337 7.52 9.13 -12.11
CA GLY A 337 8.32 7.93 -12.37
C GLY A 337 7.94 7.16 -13.65
N LYS A 338 7.39 7.85 -14.65
CA LYS A 338 6.95 7.24 -15.94
C LYS A 338 8.09 6.56 -16.69
N ASP A 339 9.28 7.16 -16.67
CA ASP A 339 10.50 6.70 -17.36
C ASP A 339 11.06 5.39 -16.82
N ILE A 340 10.60 4.95 -15.64
CA ILE A 340 11.06 3.73 -14.96
C ILE A 340 9.89 2.78 -14.63
N ASP A 341 8.74 2.91 -15.32
CA ASP A 341 7.53 2.11 -15.06
C ASP A 341 7.14 2.09 -13.56
N ALA A 342 7.14 3.26 -12.91
CA ALA A 342 6.84 3.41 -11.48
C ALA A 342 5.57 4.22 -11.21
N ALA A 343 4.88 4.66 -12.26
CA ALA A 343 3.65 5.41 -12.10
C ALA A 343 2.49 4.49 -11.68
N CYS A 344 1.41 5.08 -11.15
CA CYS A 344 0.23 4.33 -10.72
C CYS A 344 -0.25 3.38 -11.84
N GLY A 345 -0.37 2.10 -11.50
CA GLY A 345 -0.82 1.04 -12.41
C GLY A 345 0.28 0.35 -13.23
N GLN A 346 1.56 0.78 -13.18
CA GLN A 346 2.64 0.21 -14.01
C GLN A 346 3.47 -0.89 -13.34
N LEU A 347 3.24 -1.17 -12.06
CA LEU A 347 4.01 -2.17 -11.31
C LEU A 347 3.71 -3.58 -11.84
N ALA A 348 4.75 -4.29 -12.27
CA ALA A 348 4.63 -5.58 -12.97
C ALA A 348 5.85 -6.48 -12.80
N ASN A 349 6.72 -6.23 -11.81
CA ASN A 349 7.94 -7.01 -11.55
C ASN A 349 8.92 -7.08 -12.73
N LYS A 350 8.90 -6.12 -13.65
CA LYS A 350 9.78 -6.11 -14.83
C LYS A 350 11.28 -5.94 -14.51
N LEU A 351 11.60 -5.49 -13.29
CA LEU A 351 12.97 -5.34 -12.82
C LEU A 351 13.69 -6.69 -12.73
N VAL A 352 12.97 -7.71 -12.27
CA VAL A 352 13.56 -9.03 -12.04
C VAL A 352 13.71 -9.75 -13.38
N LYS A 353 14.93 -9.76 -13.94
CA LYS A 353 15.26 -10.65 -15.07
C LYS A 353 15.12 -12.09 -14.60
N SER A 354 14.33 -12.88 -15.33
CA SER A 354 14.18 -14.33 -15.19
C SER A 354 15.51 -15.06 -15.30
#